data_AF-A0AAD9LIS0-F1
#
_entry.id   AF-A0AAD9LIS0-F1
#
_cell.length_a   1.000
_cell.length_b   1.000
_cell.length_c   1.000
_cell.angle_alpha   90.00
_cell.angle_beta   90.00
_cell.angle_gamma   90.00
#
_symmetry.space_group_name_H-M   'P 1'
#
loop_
_entity.id
_entity.type
_entity.pdbx_description
1 polymer ?
#
loop_
_entity_poly.entity_id
_entity_poly.type
_entity_poly.pdbx_seq_one_letter_code
_entity_poly.pdbx_strand_id
1 'polypeptide(L)'
;MEAYVRSIVPENWALYPYVNKVKLYKWRTTNFVESVNGQALPARELFPAEFFAHYMETFMETKYFRCETALICQTKGQVTTEYAEKKYAEERTHAGFPSVKMSSSTQRYGYDTRSTVAVRRFVNIAVKTCECVFTHQLGIPCRHTIAVLTTINKAEAEYDVTEYCR
;
A
#
# COMPACT_ATOMS: atom_id res chain seq x y z
N MET A 1 8.34 -14.67 29.75
CA MET A 1 8.08 -14.27 28.35
C MET A 1 7.47 -12.86 28.26
N GLU A 2 6.46 -12.53 29.09
CA GLU A 2 5.83 -11.20 29.13
C GLU A 2 6.80 -10.05 29.47
N ALA A 3 7.68 -10.23 30.47
CA ALA A 3 8.66 -9.22 30.87
C ALA A 3 9.66 -8.85 29.74
N TYR A 4 10.04 -9.82 28.92
CA TYR A 4 10.91 -9.59 27.75
C TYR A 4 10.19 -8.71 26.72
N VAL A 5 8.95 -9.06 26.35
CA VAL A 5 8.16 -8.28 25.37
C VAL A 5 7.90 -6.85 25.84
N ARG A 6 7.61 -6.67 27.15
CA ARG A 6 7.40 -5.33 27.74
C ARG A 6 8.67 -4.47 27.77
N SER A 7 9.84 -5.08 27.75
CA SER A 7 11.13 -4.35 27.75
C SER A 7 11.50 -3.80 26.37
N ILE A 8 10.87 -4.30 25.30
CA ILE A 8 11.10 -3.81 23.95
C ILE A 8 10.17 -2.62 23.69
N VAL A 9 10.76 -1.46 23.38
CA VAL A 9 10.01 -0.26 23.01
C VAL A 9 9.00 -0.60 21.91
N PRO A 10 7.69 -0.34 22.10
CA PRO A 10 6.65 -0.68 21.13
C PRO A 10 6.90 -0.15 19.73
N GLU A 11 7.54 1.01 19.59
CA GLU A 11 7.93 1.54 18.29
C GLU A 11 8.87 0.63 17.51
N ASN A 12 9.65 -0.22 18.16
CA ASN A 12 10.63 -1.09 17.49
C ASN A 12 10.02 -2.38 16.95
N TRP A 13 8.77 -2.73 17.30
CA TRP A 13 8.14 -3.99 16.89
C TRP A 13 6.68 -3.88 16.48
N ALA A 14 5.96 -2.84 16.93
CA ALA A 14 4.61 -2.57 16.48
C ALA A 14 4.64 -1.85 15.12
N LEU A 15 3.78 -2.30 14.20
CA LEU A 15 3.63 -1.65 12.89
C LEU A 15 2.96 -0.28 12.98
N TYR A 16 2.02 -0.14 13.91
CA TYR A 16 1.12 1.00 14.04
C TYR A 16 1.81 2.37 13.99
N PRO A 17 2.97 2.59 14.65
CA PRO A 17 3.69 3.86 14.62
C PRO A 17 4.19 4.28 13.22
N TYR A 18 4.37 3.33 12.29
CA TYR A 18 4.88 3.59 10.94
C TYR A 18 3.80 3.68 9.87
N VAL A 19 2.58 3.18 10.14
CA VAL A 19 1.49 3.07 9.15
C VAL A 19 1.13 4.41 8.48
N ASN A 20 1.33 5.53 9.18
CA ASN A 20 1.08 6.87 8.64
C ASN A 20 2.35 7.70 8.45
N LYS A 21 3.54 7.13 8.71
CA LYS A 21 4.84 7.83 8.58
C LYS A 21 5.65 7.38 7.39
N VAL A 22 5.60 6.08 7.07
CA VAL A 22 6.40 5.47 6.01
C VAL A 22 5.52 4.53 5.19
N LYS A 23 5.61 4.63 3.87
CA LYS A 23 4.99 3.66 2.96
C LYS A 23 5.73 2.33 3.08
N LEU A 24 5.04 1.33 3.61
CA LEU A 24 5.58 -0.02 3.67
C LEU A 24 5.14 -0.84 2.45
N TYR A 25 4.25 -0.32 1.60
CA TYR A 25 3.71 -1.05 0.44
C TYR A 25 3.13 -2.43 0.81
N LYS A 26 2.40 -2.48 1.94
CA LYS A 26 1.88 -3.69 2.60
C LYS A 26 2.93 -4.62 3.20
N TRP A 27 4.20 -4.21 3.26
CA TRP A 27 5.21 -4.88 4.06
C TRP A 27 4.84 -4.76 5.54
N ARG A 28 4.45 -5.87 6.17
CA ARG A 28 3.99 -5.88 7.57
C ARG A 28 5.12 -6.19 8.54
N THR A 29 6.07 -7.04 8.20
CA THR A 29 7.15 -7.40 9.11
C THR A 29 8.34 -7.88 8.31
N THR A 30 9.55 -7.72 8.84
CA THR A 30 10.71 -8.51 8.42
C THR A 30 10.69 -9.93 8.97
N ASN A 31 9.69 -10.28 9.82
CA ASN A 31 9.51 -11.64 10.28
C ASN A 31 9.35 -12.57 9.09
N PHE A 32 10.19 -13.59 9.08
CA PHE A 32 10.16 -14.73 8.19
C PHE A 32 8.89 -15.54 8.49
N VAL A 33 7.75 -15.08 7.98
CA VAL A 33 6.47 -15.78 8.16
C VAL A 33 6.57 -17.15 7.50
N GLU A 34 5.94 -18.19 8.06
CA GLU A 34 5.95 -19.55 7.49
C GLU A 34 5.58 -19.60 6.01
N SER A 35 4.73 -18.68 5.54
CA SER A 35 4.36 -18.57 4.12
C SER A 35 5.52 -18.21 3.19
N VAL A 36 6.56 -17.55 3.70
CA VAL A 36 7.79 -17.19 2.98
C VAL A 36 8.91 -18.18 3.28
N ASN A 37 8.74 -19.00 4.32
CA ASN A 37 9.69 -20.05 4.68
C ASN A 37 9.97 -21.01 3.52
N GLY A 38 8.92 -21.39 2.78
CA GLY A 38 9.04 -22.24 1.59
C GLY A 38 9.99 -21.68 0.53
N GLN A 39 10.03 -20.35 0.36
CA GLN A 39 10.91 -19.68 -0.61
C GLN A 39 12.39 -19.67 -0.17
N ALA A 40 12.66 -19.95 1.10
CA ALA A 40 13.99 -19.96 1.68
C ALA A 40 14.58 -21.35 1.84
N LEU A 41 13.77 -22.40 1.65
CA LEU A 41 14.23 -23.78 1.71
C LEU A 41 15.46 -24.04 0.83
N PRO A 42 15.57 -23.52 -0.41
CA PRO A 42 16.75 -23.74 -1.23
C PRO A 42 18.02 -23.10 -0.64
N ALA A 43 17.89 -21.95 0.02
CA ALA A 43 19.02 -21.23 0.59
C ALA A 43 19.48 -21.82 1.94
N ARG A 44 18.57 -22.41 2.71
CA ARG A 44 18.81 -22.90 4.08
C ARG A 44 19.86 -24.00 4.19
N GLU A 45 19.96 -24.83 3.16
CA GLU A 45 20.90 -25.95 3.12
C GLU A 45 22.28 -25.55 2.57
N LEU A 46 22.45 -24.28 2.17
CA LEU A 46 23.71 -23.76 1.63
C LEU A 46 24.71 -23.46 2.75
N PHE A 47 26.01 -23.52 2.42
CA PHE A 47 27.04 -23.04 3.33
C PHE A 47 26.89 -21.54 3.58
N PRO A 48 27.37 -20.99 4.71
CA PRO A 48 27.13 -19.59 5.07
C PRO A 48 27.50 -18.58 3.96
N ALA A 49 28.61 -18.78 3.26
CA ALA A 49 29.02 -17.89 2.17
C ALA A 49 28.05 -17.95 0.97
N GLU A 50 27.60 -19.14 0.61
CA GLU A 50 26.66 -19.38 -0.49
C GLU A 50 25.25 -18.89 -0.15
N PHE A 51 24.82 -19.03 1.10
CA PHE A 51 23.57 -18.45 1.60
C PHE A 51 23.53 -16.93 1.38
N PHE A 52 24.59 -16.23 1.77
CA PHE A 52 24.65 -14.78 1.58
C PHE A 52 24.75 -14.42 0.10
N ALA A 53 25.54 -15.15 -0.69
CA ALA A 53 25.62 -14.95 -2.14
C ALA A 53 24.25 -15.09 -2.82
N HIS A 54 23.50 -16.15 -2.50
CA HIS A 54 22.18 -16.41 -3.05
C HIS A 54 21.20 -15.24 -2.83
N TYR A 55 21.13 -14.70 -1.61
CA TYR A 55 20.25 -13.56 -1.33
C TYR A 55 20.76 -12.27 -1.95
N MET A 56 22.07 -12.04 -1.99
CA MET A 56 22.63 -10.88 -2.69
C MET A 56 22.28 -10.90 -4.18
N GLU A 57 22.44 -12.04 -4.84
CA GLU A 57 22.06 -12.23 -6.25
C GLU A 57 20.56 -12.02 -6.46
N THR A 58 19.73 -12.63 -5.62
CA THR A 58 18.27 -12.46 -5.67
C THR A 58 17.85 -11.00 -5.50
N PHE A 59 18.47 -10.27 -4.56
CA PHE A 59 18.20 -8.86 -4.36
C PHE A 59 18.69 -8.00 -5.52
N MET A 60 19.85 -8.30 -6.09
CA MET A 60 20.37 -7.63 -7.28
C MET A 60 19.45 -7.82 -8.47
N GLU A 61 19.04 -9.05 -8.75
CA GLU A 61 18.13 -9.39 -9.85
C GLU A 61 16.76 -8.73 -9.66
N THR A 62 16.18 -8.83 -8.46
CA THR A 62 14.91 -8.16 -8.14
C THR A 62 15.00 -6.65 -8.32
N LYS A 63 16.10 -6.03 -7.88
CA LYS A 63 16.33 -4.59 -8.06
C LYS A 63 16.47 -4.23 -9.54
N TYR A 64 17.23 -5.01 -10.31
CA TYR A 64 17.41 -4.81 -11.74
C TYR A 64 16.06 -4.79 -12.47
N PHE A 65 15.22 -5.81 -12.29
CA PHE A 65 13.91 -5.88 -12.93
C PHE A 65 12.97 -4.75 -12.51
N ARG A 66 13.02 -4.32 -11.23
CA ARG A 66 12.24 -3.16 -10.76
C ARG A 66 12.69 -1.87 -11.44
N CYS A 67 14.00 -1.67 -11.59
CA CYS A 67 14.56 -0.51 -12.28
C CYS A 67 14.20 -0.51 -13.76
N GLU A 68 14.33 -1.66 -14.44
CA GLU A 68 13.95 -1.81 -15.85
C GLU A 68 12.46 -1.54 -16.07
N THR A 69 11.59 -2.11 -15.23
CA THR A 69 10.15 -1.86 -15.26
C THR A 69 9.83 -0.39 -15.05
N ALA A 70 10.49 0.27 -14.09
CA ALA A 70 10.31 1.69 -13.83
C ALA A 70 10.71 2.56 -15.03
N LEU A 71 11.81 2.20 -15.71
CA LEU A 71 12.26 2.86 -16.94
C LEU A 71 11.24 2.69 -18.09
N ILE A 72 10.70 1.48 -18.25
CA ILE A 72 9.63 1.20 -19.22
C ILE A 72 8.38 2.03 -18.92
N CYS A 73 7.98 2.13 -17.65
CA CYS A 73 6.86 3.00 -17.26
C CYS A 73 7.15 4.47 -17.57
N GLN A 74 8.37 4.95 -17.28
CA GLN A 74 8.78 6.32 -17.54
C GLN A 74 8.76 6.65 -19.04
N THR A 75 9.32 5.78 -19.88
CA THR A 75 9.34 5.96 -21.34
C THR A 75 7.95 5.95 -21.96
N LYS A 76 7.02 5.15 -21.42
CA LYS A 76 5.61 5.12 -21.84
C LYS A 76 4.77 6.27 -21.28
N GLY A 77 5.33 7.12 -20.41
CA GLY A 77 4.57 8.15 -19.70
C GLY A 77 3.54 7.58 -18.72
N GLN A 78 3.68 6.32 -18.30
CA GLN A 78 2.78 5.69 -17.36
C GLN A 78 3.10 6.14 -15.93
N VAL A 79 2.06 6.55 -15.21
CA VAL A 79 2.15 7.02 -13.81
C VAL A 79 2.28 5.86 -12.83
N THR A 80 1.69 4.71 -13.16
CA THR A 80 1.59 3.53 -12.29
C THR A 80 2.30 2.32 -12.90
N THR A 81 2.86 1.46 -12.06
CA THR A 81 3.32 0.13 -12.47
C THR A 81 2.13 -0.79 -12.68
N GLU A 82 2.29 -1.88 -13.43
CA GLU A 82 1.22 -2.88 -13.65
C GLU A 82 0.66 -3.42 -12.33
N TYR A 83 1.51 -3.64 -11.33
CA TYR A 83 1.07 -4.08 -10.00
C TYR A 83 0.19 -3.03 -9.32
N ALA A 84 0.61 -1.76 -9.36
CA ALA A 84 -0.16 -0.65 -8.80
C ALA A 84 -1.51 -0.51 -9.52
N GLU A 85 -1.52 -0.68 -10.85
CA GLU A 85 -2.74 -0.63 -11.66
C GLU A 85 -3.71 -1.75 -11.32
N LYS A 86 -3.21 -2.98 -11.13
CA LYS A 86 -4.03 -4.10 -10.68
C LYS A 86 -4.68 -3.81 -9.31
N LYS A 87 -3.93 -3.24 -8.38
CA LYS A 87 -4.45 -2.85 -7.06
C LYS A 87 -5.43 -1.69 -7.14
N TYR A 88 -5.20 -0.76 -8.05
CA TYR A 88 -6.13 0.30 -8.35
C TYR A 88 -7.45 -0.23 -8.91
N ALA A 89 -7.40 -1.12 -9.91
CA ALA A 89 -8.57 -1.77 -10.49
C ALA A 89 -9.37 -2.58 -9.44
N GLU A 90 -8.68 -3.28 -8.54
CA GLU A 90 -9.31 -3.93 -7.37
C GLU A 90 -10.07 -2.90 -6.51
N GLU A 91 -9.48 -1.75 -6.16
CA GLU A 91 -10.20 -0.74 -5.38
C GLU A 91 -11.35 -0.07 -6.15
N ARG A 92 -11.21 0.08 -7.48
CA ARG A 92 -12.23 0.67 -8.34
C ARG A 92 -13.49 -0.20 -8.40
N THR A 93 -13.34 -1.53 -8.50
CA THR A 93 -14.50 -2.44 -8.40
C THR A 93 -15.18 -2.35 -7.03
N HIS A 94 -14.42 -2.10 -5.97
CA HIS A 94 -14.96 -1.91 -4.63
C HIS A 94 -15.51 -0.51 -4.34
N ALA A 95 -15.28 0.47 -5.23
CA ALA A 95 -15.74 1.85 -5.04
C ALA A 95 -17.26 2.03 -5.16
N GLY A 96 -17.99 1.02 -5.66
CA GLY A 96 -19.45 1.03 -5.69
C GLY A 96 -20.13 0.75 -4.34
N PHE A 97 -19.40 0.25 -3.34
CA PHE A 97 -19.97 -0.12 -2.03
C PHE A 97 -19.98 1.03 -1.01
N PRO A 98 -19.00 1.94 -0.97
CA PRO A 98 -19.05 3.08 -0.07
C PRO A 98 -20.20 4.03 -0.39
N SER A 99 -21.01 4.37 0.61
CA SER A 99 -21.93 5.50 0.54
C SER A 99 -21.18 6.76 0.92
N VAL A 100 -21.33 7.82 0.12
CA VAL A 100 -20.67 9.11 0.32
C VAL A 100 -21.65 10.11 0.89
N LYS A 101 -21.28 10.76 1.99
CA LYS A 101 -21.99 11.92 2.55
C LYS A 101 -21.10 13.14 2.48
N MET A 102 -21.66 14.24 2.01
CA MET A 102 -20.95 15.52 1.89
C MET A 102 -21.06 16.30 3.20
N SER A 103 -19.92 16.74 3.74
CA SER A 103 -19.91 17.64 4.91
C SER A 103 -19.58 19.08 4.52
N SER A 104 -18.79 19.30 3.48
CA SER A 104 -18.54 20.61 2.90
C SER A 104 -18.23 20.51 1.38
N SER A 105 -17.92 21.64 0.74
CA SER A 105 -17.47 21.68 -0.66
C SER A 105 -16.18 20.88 -0.89
N THR A 106 -15.30 20.80 0.11
CA THR A 106 -13.98 20.14 0.04
C THR A 106 -13.88 18.86 0.88
N GLN A 107 -14.75 18.68 1.86
CA GLN A 107 -14.70 17.60 2.84
C GLN A 107 -15.88 16.64 2.69
N ARG A 108 -15.58 15.33 2.67
CA ARG A 108 -16.59 14.28 2.49
C ARG A 108 -16.27 13.06 3.33
N TYR A 109 -17.30 12.31 3.70
CA TYR A 109 -17.19 11.06 4.43
C TYR A 109 -17.67 9.91 3.57
N GLY A 110 -16.84 8.89 3.38
CA GLY A 110 -17.24 7.60 2.82
C GLY A 110 -17.39 6.56 3.92
N TYR A 111 -18.41 5.71 3.87
CA TYR A 111 -18.50 4.51 4.71
C TYR A 111 -18.91 3.30 3.88
N ASP A 112 -18.27 2.15 4.09
CA ASP A 112 -18.63 0.90 3.40
C ASP A 112 -19.99 0.41 3.92
N THR A 113 -20.97 0.32 3.03
CA THR A 113 -22.34 -0.10 3.36
C THR A 113 -22.45 -1.59 3.73
N ARG A 114 -21.42 -2.39 3.44
CA ARG A 114 -21.38 -3.82 3.78
C ARG A 114 -20.86 -4.08 5.19
N SER A 115 -20.28 -3.08 5.85
CA SER A 115 -19.77 -3.25 7.20
C SER A 115 -20.88 -3.12 8.23
N THR A 116 -20.93 -4.07 9.18
CA THR A 116 -21.85 -4.01 10.34
C THR A 116 -21.61 -2.79 11.21
N VAL A 117 -20.37 -2.26 11.19
CA VAL A 117 -20.00 -0.99 11.84
C VAL A 117 -19.75 0.04 10.74
N ALA A 118 -20.56 1.10 10.72
CA ALA A 118 -20.41 2.20 9.76
C ALA A 118 -19.17 3.05 10.08
N VAL A 119 -17.99 2.52 9.76
CA VAL A 119 -16.73 3.24 9.93
C VAL A 119 -16.63 4.30 8.84
N ARG A 120 -16.83 5.56 9.23
CA ARG A 120 -16.70 6.71 8.35
C ARG A 120 -15.23 7.04 8.17
N ARG A 121 -14.82 7.22 6.92
CA ARG A 121 -13.49 7.67 6.54
C ARG A 121 -13.60 9.04 5.90
N PHE A 122 -12.83 9.98 6.41
CA PHE A 122 -12.74 11.30 5.83
C PHE A 122 -11.89 11.27 4.54
N VAL A 123 -12.36 11.99 3.53
CA VAL A 123 -11.67 12.25 2.28
C VAL A 123 -11.61 13.76 2.07
N ASN A 124 -10.40 14.28 1.92
CA ASN A 124 -10.17 15.67 1.58
C ASN A 124 -9.71 15.78 0.14
N ILE A 125 -10.57 16.35 -0.71
CA ILE A 125 -10.31 16.45 -2.15
C ILE A 125 -9.25 17.53 -2.45
N ALA A 126 -9.21 18.61 -1.65
CA ALA A 126 -8.29 19.72 -1.90
C ALA A 126 -6.82 19.31 -1.73
N VAL A 127 -6.54 18.50 -0.70
CA VAL A 127 -5.20 17.94 -0.46
C VAL A 127 -5.05 16.51 -0.99
N LYS A 128 -6.08 15.98 -1.65
CA LYS A 128 -6.07 14.64 -2.27
C LYS A 128 -5.73 13.51 -1.28
N THR A 129 -6.25 13.55 -0.06
CA THR A 129 -5.97 12.52 0.96
C THR A 129 -7.23 11.81 1.45
N CYS A 130 -7.04 10.59 1.97
CA CYS A 130 -8.05 9.84 2.69
C CYS A 130 -7.46 9.32 3.99
N GLU A 131 -8.23 9.33 5.09
CA GLU A 131 -7.84 8.76 6.39
C GLU A 131 -7.59 7.25 6.36
N CYS A 132 -7.96 6.56 5.27
CA CYS A 132 -7.71 5.14 5.19
C CYS A 132 -6.21 4.86 5.03
N VAL A 133 -5.75 3.80 5.69
CA VAL A 133 -4.37 3.33 5.61
C VAL A 133 -3.93 3.00 4.19
N PHE A 134 -4.86 2.63 3.31
CA PHE A 134 -4.54 2.14 1.97
C PHE A 134 -3.79 3.16 1.13
N THR A 135 -4.31 4.39 1.02
CA THR A 135 -3.66 5.45 0.23
C THR A 135 -2.32 5.83 0.83
N HIS A 136 -2.24 5.96 2.16
CA HIS A 136 -0.98 6.23 2.85
C HIS A 136 0.09 5.14 2.67
N GLN A 137 -0.30 3.87 2.56
CA GLN A 137 0.64 2.75 2.49
C GLN A 137 1.07 2.38 1.08
N LEU A 138 0.20 2.60 0.08
CA LEU A 138 0.47 2.21 -1.30
C LEU A 138 0.73 3.41 -2.22
N GLY A 139 0.36 4.62 -1.82
CA GLY A 139 0.47 5.80 -2.67
C GLY A 139 -0.49 5.80 -3.87
N ILE A 140 -1.52 4.96 -3.87
CA ILE A 140 -2.55 4.91 -4.94
C ILE A 140 -3.94 5.24 -4.36
N PRO A 141 -4.92 5.67 -5.19
CA PRO A 141 -6.26 6.01 -4.72
C PRO A 141 -6.95 4.80 -4.08
N CYS A 142 -7.59 5.01 -2.93
CA CYS A 142 -8.43 3.99 -2.29
C CYS A 142 -9.87 4.06 -2.80
N ARG A 143 -10.67 3.01 -2.54
CA ARG A 143 -12.11 2.99 -2.86
C ARG A 143 -12.90 4.19 -2.34
N HIS A 144 -12.52 4.79 -1.20
CA HIS A 144 -13.22 5.96 -0.65
C HIS A 144 -12.95 7.19 -1.50
N THR A 145 -11.70 7.41 -1.89
CA THR A 145 -11.31 8.50 -2.79
C THR A 145 -11.99 8.34 -4.13
N ILE A 146 -11.97 7.13 -4.71
CA ILE A 146 -12.61 6.82 -6.00
C ILE A 146 -14.12 7.06 -5.93
N ALA A 147 -14.80 6.55 -4.89
CA ALA A 147 -16.23 6.75 -4.69
C ALA A 147 -16.57 8.25 -4.58
N VAL A 148 -15.79 8.99 -3.80
CA VAL A 148 -15.96 10.44 -3.65
C VAL A 148 -15.78 11.17 -4.99
N LEU A 149 -14.71 10.89 -5.74
CA LEU A 149 -14.46 11.52 -7.04
C LEU A 149 -15.55 11.18 -8.06
N THR A 150 -16.05 9.95 -8.03
CA THR A 150 -17.17 9.50 -8.88
C THR A 150 -18.45 10.29 -8.55
N THR A 151 -18.78 10.46 -7.26
CA THR A 151 -19.99 11.20 -6.86
C THR A 151 -19.99 12.68 -7.24
N ILE A 152 -18.82 13.27 -7.47
CA ILE A 152 -18.69 14.67 -7.90
C ILE A 152 -18.37 14.84 -9.38
N ASN A 153 -18.48 13.77 -10.17
CA ASN A 153 -18.15 13.75 -11.60
C ASN A 153 -16.71 14.23 -11.90
N LYS A 154 -15.73 13.89 -11.05
CA LYS A 154 -14.30 14.17 -11.25
C LYS A 154 -13.44 12.91 -11.28
N ALA A 155 -13.93 11.86 -11.95
CA ALA A 155 -13.20 10.59 -12.09
C ALA A 155 -11.83 10.77 -12.79
N GLU A 156 -11.69 11.77 -13.65
CA GLU A 156 -10.42 12.08 -14.33
C GLU A 156 -9.29 12.47 -13.35
N ALA A 157 -9.64 12.95 -12.14
CA ALA A 157 -8.69 13.31 -11.10
C ALA A 157 -8.27 12.13 -10.20
N GLU A 158 -8.60 10.89 -10.57
CA GLU A 158 -8.24 9.70 -9.79
C GLU A 158 -6.71 9.51 -9.73
N TYR A 159 -6.03 9.57 -10.87
CA TYR A 159 -4.56 9.38 -10.93
C TYR A 159 -3.78 10.54 -10.31
N ASP A 160 -4.42 11.70 -10.21
CA ASP A 160 -3.91 12.92 -9.61
C ASP A 160 -3.61 12.79 -8.10
N VAL A 161 -4.20 11.78 -7.46
CA VAL A 161 -4.02 11.40 -6.05
C VAL A 161 -2.88 10.39 -5.87
N THR A 162 -2.35 9.86 -6.98
CA THR A 162 -1.27 8.88 -6.95
C THR A 162 0.02 9.57 -6.58
N GLU A 163 0.65 9.12 -5.49
CA GLU A 163 1.99 9.56 -5.14
C GLU A 163 3.00 8.70 -5.91
N TYR A 164 3.73 9.35 -6.81
CA TYR A 164 4.79 8.72 -7.59
C TYR A 164 5.79 7.97 -6.70
N CYS A 165 6.22 6.79 -7.16
CA CYS A 165 7.43 6.15 -6.65
C CYS A 165 8.59 7.10 -6.98
N ARG A 166 9.07 7.85 -5.98
CA ARG A 166 10.34 8.57 -6.03
C ARG A 166 11.47 7.64 -5.64
#